data_AF-A0A2W6BR80-F1
#
_entry.id   AF-A0A2W6BR80-F1
#
_cell.length_a   1.000
_cell.length_b   1.000
_cell.length_c   1.000
_cell.angle_alpha   90.00
_cell.angle_beta   90.00
_cell.angle_gamma   90.00
#
_symmetry.space_group_name_H-M   'P 1'
#
loop_
_entity.id
_entity.type
_entity.pdbx_description
1 polymer ?
#
loop_
_entity_poly.entity_id
_entity_poly.type
_entity_poly.pdbx_seq_one_letter_code
_entity_poly.pdbx_strand_id
1 'polypeptide(L)'
;MPTNPRFNVSDALTVGGGLMVLLFSFFPFVSYSDSLRGPIERSGYDTWFNAWQAQTFMAPLTWFVVLGAVTASGLSAAGYLTGHQLKLLRFSAPQLQVMCSAFAFLVLLGYATSSRSVVFGSDYARYLGDATFAHGINFSAGGYLMLTFALVTVVGALLTLYNVGPTLLPRPKLVDSAKPVATQTPSPLG
;
A
#
# COMPACT_ATOMS: atom_id res chain seq x y z
N MET A 1 8.60 -31.55 0.82
CA MET A 1 9.54 -31.28 -0.29
C MET A 1 9.72 -29.78 -0.40
N PRO A 2 10.96 -29.24 -0.37
CA PRO A 2 11.18 -27.82 -0.58
C PRO A 2 10.83 -27.49 -2.03
N THR A 3 9.68 -26.87 -2.24
CA THR A 3 9.28 -26.33 -3.55
C THR A 3 10.22 -25.18 -3.86
N ASN A 4 10.93 -25.26 -4.98
CA ASN A 4 11.79 -24.16 -5.44
C ASN A 4 11.01 -22.84 -5.37
N PRO A 5 11.54 -21.79 -4.72
CA PRO A 5 10.87 -20.50 -4.65
C PRO A 5 10.70 -19.93 -6.07
N ARG A 6 9.49 -19.47 -6.37
CA ARG A 6 9.01 -19.05 -7.70
C ARG A 6 8.21 -17.76 -7.52
N PHE A 7 8.28 -16.85 -8.50
CA PHE A 7 7.40 -15.68 -8.52
C PHE A 7 6.07 -16.09 -9.15
N ASN A 8 5.00 -16.05 -8.36
CA ASN A 8 3.68 -16.47 -8.81
C ASN A 8 2.81 -15.27 -9.17
N VAL A 9 1.68 -15.52 -9.84
CA VAL A 9 0.67 -14.48 -10.11
C VAL A 9 0.22 -13.77 -8.82
N SER A 10 0.12 -14.50 -7.71
CA SER A 10 -0.25 -13.94 -6.41
C SER A 10 0.76 -12.87 -5.92
N ASP A 11 2.05 -13.10 -6.13
CA ASP A 11 3.11 -12.13 -5.80
C ASP A 11 3.04 -10.92 -6.72
N ALA A 12 2.77 -11.13 -8.02
CA ALA A 12 2.58 -10.05 -8.98
C ALA A 12 1.39 -9.15 -8.63
N LEU A 13 0.27 -9.74 -8.20
CA LEU A 13 -0.90 -9.00 -7.75
C LEU A 13 -0.62 -8.21 -6.46
N THR A 14 0.09 -8.83 -5.50
CA THR A 14 0.45 -8.17 -4.24
C THR A 14 1.38 -6.97 -4.48
N VAL A 15 2.46 -7.18 -5.23
CA VAL A 15 3.44 -6.14 -5.57
C VAL A 15 2.80 -5.06 -6.44
N GLY A 16 2.15 -5.45 -7.53
CA GLY A 16 1.50 -4.53 -8.45
C GLY A 16 0.43 -3.69 -7.77
N GLY A 17 -0.47 -4.33 -7.02
CA GLY A 17 -1.51 -3.64 -6.26
C GLY A 17 -0.92 -2.65 -5.25
N GLY A 18 0.07 -3.07 -4.45
CA GLY A 18 0.59 -2.19 -3.40
C GLY A 18 1.43 -1.03 -3.95
N LEU A 19 2.14 -1.23 -5.07
CA LEU A 19 2.80 -0.14 -5.79
C LEU A 19 1.80 0.83 -6.43
N MET A 20 0.66 0.34 -6.93
CA MET A 20 -0.40 1.21 -7.44
C MET A 20 -1.05 2.02 -6.31
N VAL A 21 -1.23 1.46 -5.11
CA VAL A 21 -1.66 2.24 -3.93
C VAL A 21 -0.68 3.38 -3.66
N LEU A 22 0.63 3.12 -3.69
CA LEU A 22 1.63 4.16 -3.54
C LEU A 22 1.54 5.21 -4.66
N LEU A 23 1.41 4.79 -5.92
CA LEU A 23 1.32 5.72 -7.05
C LEU A 23 0.10 6.64 -6.94
N PHE A 24 -1.09 6.08 -6.65
CA PHE A 24 -2.32 6.84 -6.55
C PHE A 24 -2.45 7.62 -5.23
N SER A 25 -1.55 7.40 -4.26
CA SER A 25 -1.47 8.24 -3.06
C SER A 25 -1.11 9.71 -3.36
N PHE A 26 -0.51 9.97 -4.53
CA PHE A 26 -0.18 11.32 -5.00
C PHE A 26 -1.31 11.98 -5.80
N PHE A 27 -2.34 11.21 -6.18
CA PHE A 27 -3.52 11.73 -6.88
C PHE A 27 -4.51 12.36 -5.89
N PRO A 28 -5.53 13.10 -6.38
CA PRO A 28 -6.62 13.58 -5.55
C PRO A 28 -7.26 12.44 -4.75
N PHE A 29 -6.96 12.39 -3.46
CA PHE A 29 -7.46 11.37 -2.53
C PHE A 29 -8.87 11.74 -2.09
N VAL A 30 -9.06 13.02 -1.79
CA VAL A 30 -10.34 13.62 -1.44
C VAL A 30 -10.49 14.97 -2.12
N SER A 31 -11.74 15.37 -2.35
CA SER A 31 -12.05 16.66 -2.94
C SER A 31 -13.31 17.24 -2.33
N TYR A 32 -13.45 18.56 -2.37
CA TYR A 32 -14.69 19.16 -1.93
C TYR A 32 -15.87 18.70 -2.82
N SER A 33 -17.07 18.63 -2.24
CA SER A 33 -18.30 18.38 -2.99
C SER A 33 -18.55 19.48 -4.02
N ASP A 34 -19.25 19.17 -5.10
CA ASP A 34 -19.47 20.11 -6.21
C ASP A 34 -20.13 21.42 -5.75
N SER A 35 -20.97 21.36 -4.71
CA SER A 35 -21.60 22.53 -4.10
C SER A 35 -20.63 23.48 -3.39
N LEU A 36 -19.51 22.96 -2.85
CA LEU A 36 -18.51 23.75 -2.13
C LEU A 36 -17.28 24.07 -2.99
N ARG A 37 -17.03 23.28 -4.04
CA ARG A 37 -15.86 23.44 -4.90
C ARG A 37 -15.80 24.82 -5.55
N GLY A 38 -16.90 25.28 -6.16
CA GLY A 38 -16.96 26.59 -6.83
C GLY A 38 -16.68 27.77 -5.88
N PRO A 39 -17.34 27.87 -4.71
CA PRO A 39 -17.03 28.90 -3.72
C PRO A 39 -15.58 28.88 -3.22
N ILE A 40 -15.01 27.70 -2.95
CA ILE A 40 -13.64 27.56 -2.44
C ILE A 40 -12.60 27.94 -3.50
N GLU A 41 -12.84 27.54 -4.74
CA GLU A 41 -11.95 27.85 -5.88
C GLU A 41 -11.87 29.35 -6.14
N ARG A 42 -12.99 30.07 -6.04
CA ARG A 42 -13.03 31.54 -6.17
C ARG A 42 -12.25 32.26 -5.07
N SER A 43 -12.13 31.64 -3.90
CA SER A 43 -11.33 32.16 -2.78
C SER A 43 -9.84 31.83 -2.93
N GLY A 44 -9.42 31.11 -3.97
CA GLY A 44 -8.02 30.79 -4.26
C GLY A 44 -7.44 29.65 -3.41
N TYR A 45 -8.30 28.82 -2.80
CA TYR A 45 -7.86 27.69 -1.98
C TYR A 45 -7.89 26.38 -2.77
N ASP A 46 -7.05 25.44 -2.36
CA ASP A 46 -7.00 24.10 -2.94
C ASP A 46 -8.34 23.38 -2.77
N THR A 47 -8.83 22.79 -3.85
CA THR A 47 -10.12 22.10 -3.89
C THR A 47 -10.02 20.58 -3.72
N TRP A 48 -8.80 20.06 -3.71
CA TRP A 48 -8.50 18.64 -3.60
C TRP A 48 -7.22 18.43 -2.79
N PHE A 49 -7.14 17.28 -2.13
CA PHE A 49 -6.00 16.93 -1.30
C PHE A 49 -5.53 15.51 -1.59
N ASN A 50 -4.22 15.31 -1.59
CA ASN A 50 -3.62 13.98 -1.74
C ASN A 50 -3.47 13.27 -0.38
N ALA A 51 -3.08 12.00 -0.39
CA ALA A 51 -3.00 11.19 0.83
C ALA A 51 -1.88 11.63 1.80
N TRP A 52 -0.97 12.49 1.36
CA TRP A 52 0.20 12.95 2.12
C TRP A 52 -0.02 14.27 2.85
N GLN A 53 -1.03 15.04 2.44
CA GLN A 53 -1.31 16.35 3.03
C GLN A 53 -1.92 16.26 4.44
N ALA A 54 -1.41 17.09 5.35
CA ALA A 54 -1.84 17.11 6.74
C ALA A 54 -3.11 17.95 6.99
N GLN A 55 -3.56 18.74 6.01
CA GLN A 55 -4.60 19.77 6.19
C GLN A 55 -6.02 19.22 6.43
N THR A 56 -6.28 17.92 6.23
CA THR A 56 -7.64 17.36 6.20
C THR A 56 -7.96 16.34 7.31
N PHE A 57 -7.19 16.30 8.40
CA PHE A 57 -7.32 15.31 9.49
C PHE A 57 -7.14 13.84 9.04
N MET A 58 -6.62 13.62 7.82
CA MET A 58 -6.43 12.29 7.22
C MET A 58 -5.05 11.70 7.48
N ALA A 59 -4.03 12.57 7.57
CA ALA A 59 -2.74 12.22 8.13
C ALA A 59 -2.85 12.16 9.68
N PRO A 60 -2.16 11.21 10.35
CA PRO A 60 -1.18 10.29 9.79
C PRO A 60 -1.78 8.94 9.31
N LEU A 61 -3.08 8.71 9.47
CA LEU A 61 -3.69 7.39 9.20
C LEU A 61 -3.51 6.94 7.73
N THR A 62 -3.65 7.85 6.77
CA THR A 62 -3.41 7.56 5.34
C THR A 62 -1.95 7.17 5.05
N TRP A 63 -0.98 7.69 5.81
CA TRP A 63 0.43 7.31 5.64
C TRP A 63 0.64 5.86 6.05
N PHE A 64 0.01 5.42 7.16
CA PHE A 64 0.06 4.01 7.57
C PHE A 64 -0.57 3.07 6.55
N VAL A 65 -1.62 3.51 5.84
CA VAL A 65 -2.21 2.74 4.72
C VAL A 65 -1.18 2.53 3.61
N VAL A 66 -0.53 3.61 3.16
CA VAL A 66 0.47 3.54 2.09
C VAL A 66 1.66 2.68 2.52
N LEU A 67 2.18 2.90 3.73
CA LEU A 67 3.26 2.09 4.29
C LEU A 67 2.87 0.62 4.42
N GLY A 68 1.64 0.31 4.83
CA GLY A 68 1.13 -1.06 4.90
C GLY A 68 1.11 -1.75 3.53
N ALA A 69 0.60 -1.08 2.50
CA ALA A 69 0.57 -1.60 1.13
C ALA A 69 1.97 -1.81 0.54
N VAL A 70 2.88 -0.85 0.78
CA VAL A 70 4.30 -0.95 0.37
C VAL A 70 5.00 -2.08 1.12
N THR A 71 4.71 -2.26 2.42
CA THR A 71 5.30 -3.34 3.22
C THR A 71 4.85 -4.71 2.70
N ALA A 72 3.57 -4.89 2.37
CA ALA A 72 3.07 -6.13 1.77
C ALA A 72 3.77 -6.44 0.42
N SER A 73 3.96 -5.40 -0.41
CA SER A 73 4.69 -5.51 -1.67
C SER A 73 6.16 -5.87 -1.45
N GLY A 74 6.81 -5.20 -0.50
CA GLY A 74 8.22 -5.42 -0.14
C GLY A 74 8.46 -6.82 0.39
N LEU A 75 7.55 -7.35 1.22
CA LEU A 75 7.63 -8.74 1.69
C LEU A 75 7.55 -9.75 0.55
N SER A 76 6.70 -9.49 -0.45
CA SER A 76 6.56 -10.36 -1.64
C SER A 76 7.83 -10.34 -2.49
N ALA A 77 8.34 -9.14 -2.78
CA ALA A 77 9.59 -8.96 -3.52
C ALA A 77 10.79 -9.56 -2.79
N ALA A 78 10.90 -9.34 -1.47
CA ALA A 78 11.97 -9.88 -0.64
C ALA A 78 11.93 -11.41 -0.56
N GLY A 79 10.74 -12.01 -0.47
CA GLY A 79 10.56 -13.46 -0.54
C GLY A 79 11.10 -14.04 -1.84
N TYR A 80 10.81 -13.39 -2.97
CA TYR A 80 11.34 -13.79 -4.28
C TYR A 80 12.87 -13.67 -4.38
N LEU A 81 13.43 -12.55 -3.92
CA LEU A 81 14.87 -12.27 -4.00
C LEU A 81 15.69 -13.16 -3.06
N THR A 82 15.28 -13.30 -1.81
CA THR A 82 16.03 -14.04 -0.77
C THR A 82 15.77 -15.54 -0.81
N GLY A 83 14.62 -15.98 -1.33
CA GLY A 83 14.18 -17.37 -1.40
C GLY A 83 14.09 -18.08 -0.05
N HIS A 84 14.13 -17.31 1.04
CA HIS A 84 13.93 -17.78 2.39
C HIS A 84 12.53 -17.38 2.85
N GLN A 85 11.92 -18.24 3.67
CA GLN A 85 10.72 -17.84 4.39
C GLN A 85 11.12 -16.82 5.46
N LEU A 86 10.94 -15.53 5.15
CA LEU A 86 11.08 -14.46 6.14
C LEU A 86 10.09 -14.71 7.27
N LYS A 87 10.61 -14.90 8.48
CA LYS A 87 9.82 -15.00 9.71
C LYS A 87 10.18 -13.80 10.58
N LEU A 88 9.18 -13.01 10.93
CA LEU A 88 9.33 -11.86 11.83
C LEU A 88 8.41 -12.08 13.02
N LEU A 89 8.95 -12.05 14.25
CA LEU A 89 8.15 -12.13 15.48
C LEU A 89 7.14 -13.30 15.48
N ARG A 90 7.58 -14.49 15.02
CA ARG A 90 6.78 -15.73 14.85
C ARG A 90 5.80 -15.77 13.67
N PHE A 91 5.51 -14.64 13.02
CA PHE A 91 4.66 -14.61 11.84
C PHE A 91 5.43 -14.97 10.57
N SER A 92 4.78 -15.72 9.69
CA SER A 92 5.30 -15.97 8.34
C SER A 92 5.09 -14.76 7.44
N ALA A 93 5.95 -14.58 6.44
CA ALA A 93 5.81 -13.47 5.47
C ALA A 93 4.41 -13.38 4.82
N PRO A 94 3.76 -14.48 4.38
CA PRO A 94 2.42 -14.40 3.81
C PRO A 94 1.35 -13.92 4.81
N GLN A 95 1.47 -14.30 6.09
CA GLN A 95 0.57 -13.79 7.13
C GLN A 95 0.73 -12.28 7.33
N LEU A 96 1.97 -11.79 7.35
CA LEU A 96 2.26 -10.36 7.46
C LEU A 96 1.76 -9.59 6.24
N GLN A 97 1.90 -10.14 5.03
CA GLN A 97 1.34 -9.54 3.82
C GLN A 97 -0.18 -9.38 3.92
N VAL A 98 -0.89 -10.43 4.36
CA VAL A 98 -2.34 -10.38 4.55
C VAL A 98 -2.71 -9.34 5.61
N MET A 99 -2.03 -9.33 6.76
CA MET A 99 -2.31 -8.35 7.81
C MET A 99 -2.11 -6.90 7.34
N CYS A 100 -0.98 -6.60 6.68
CA CYS A 100 -0.67 -5.26 6.19
C CYS A 100 -1.62 -4.81 5.07
N SER A 101 -1.92 -5.70 4.12
CA SER A 101 -2.82 -5.40 3.00
C SER A 101 -4.28 -5.25 3.47
N ALA A 102 -4.75 -6.13 4.35
CA ALA A 102 -6.10 -6.06 4.90
C ALA A 102 -6.29 -4.80 5.75
N PHE A 103 -5.29 -4.44 6.57
CA PHE A 103 -5.29 -3.18 7.30
C PHE A 103 -5.44 -1.98 6.35
N ALA A 104 -4.61 -1.90 5.31
CA ALA A 104 -4.68 -0.81 4.33
C ALA A 104 -6.05 -0.74 3.64
N PHE A 105 -6.58 -1.89 3.20
CA PHE A 105 -7.88 -1.98 2.55
C PHE A 105 -9.04 -1.57 3.48
N LEU A 106 -9.09 -2.11 4.70
CA LEU A 106 -10.17 -1.81 5.65
C LEU A 106 -10.20 -0.34 6.05
N VAL A 107 -9.04 0.28 6.24
CA VAL A 107 -8.95 1.72 6.52
C VAL A 107 -9.45 2.53 5.33
N LEU A 108 -9.04 2.20 4.10
CA LEU A 108 -9.54 2.87 2.89
C LEU A 108 -11.05 2.67 2.69
N LEU A 109 -11.57 1.49 3.01
CA LEU A 109 -13.00 1.20 2.94
C LEU A 109 -13.78 2.02 3.97
N GLY A 110 -13.26 2.11 5.20
CA GLY A 110 -13.81 2.99 6.24
C GLY A 110 -13.80 4.45 5.80
N TYR A 111 -12.73 4.90 5.15
CA TYR A 111 -12.69 6.21 4.53
C TYR A 111 -13.77 6.37 3.46
N ALA A 112 -13.87 5.45 2.49
CA ALA A 112 -14.82 5.56 1.38
C ALA A 112 -16.28 5.55 1.83
N THR A 113 -16.59 4.89 2.96
CA THR A 113 -17.96 4.76 3.50
C THR A 113 -18.30 5.82 4.55
N SER A 114 -17.31 6.50 5.12
CA SER A 114 -17.54 7.53 6.14
C SER A 114 -18.02 8.84 5.54
N SER A 115 -19.11 9.38 6.09
CA SER A 115 -19.57 10.75 5.81
C SER A 115 -18.66 11.76 6.49
N ARG A 116 -18.03 12.66 5.71
CA ARG A 116 -17.09 13.65 6.23
C ARG A 116 -17.70 15.05 6.22
N SER A 117 -17.84 15.64 7.39
CA SER A 117 -18.20 17.04 7.57
C SER A 117 -16.96 17.89 7.78
N VAL A 118 -16.90 19.05 7.12
CA VAL A 118 -15.86 20.06 7.40
C VAL A 118 -16.49 21.16 8.24
N VAL A 119 -15.83 21.49 9.34
CA VAL A 119 -16.15 22.69 10.12
C VAL A 119 -15.27 23.79 9.58
N PHE A 120 -15.89 24.78 8.96
CA PHE A 120 -15.19 25.98 8.54
C PHE A 120 -15.03 26.92 9.73
N GLY A 121 -13.85 27.54 9.87
CA GLY A 121 -13.64 28.61 10.85
C GLY A 121 -14.61 29.79 10.62
N SER A 122 -14.83 30.59 11.67
CA SER A 122 -15.78 31.73 11.65
C SER A 122 -15.57 32.69 10.47
N ASP A 123 -14.33 32.83 10.01
CA ASP A 123 -13.97 33.73 8.91
C ASP A 123 -14.49 33.22 7.56
N TYR A 124 -14.58 31.90 7.38
CA TYR A 124 -15.09 31.26 6.18
C TYR A 124 -16.61 31.03 6.22
N ALA A 125 -17.16 30.79 7.43
CA ALA A 125 -18.61 30.65 7.62
C ALA A 125 -19.39 31.92 7.20
N ARG A 126 -18.76 33.10 7.34
CA ARG A 126 -19.31 34.38 6.83
C ARG A 126 -19.46 34.43 5.31
N TYR A 127 -18.59 33.75 4.56
CA TYR A 127 -18.66 33.72 3.09
C TYR A 127 -19.61 32.64 2.56
N LEU A 128 -19.80 31.55 3.30
CA LEU A 128 -20.67 30.42 2.91
C LEU A 128 -22.13 30.58 3.37
N GLY A 129 -22.45 31.60 4.18
CA GLY A 129 -23.81 31.89 4.66
C GLY A 129 -24.28 30.86 5.70
N ASP A 130 -24.07 31.16 6.99
CA ASP A 130 -24.55 30.43 8.19
C ASP A 130 -24.29 28.91 8.29
N ALA A 131 -23.69 28.29 7.27
CA ALA A 131 -23.37 26.87 7.24
C ALA A 131 -22.07 26.59 8.02
N THR A 132 -22.17 26.55 9.35
CA THR A 132 -21.09 26.08 10.24
C THR A 132 -20.78 24.59 10.03
N PHE A 133 -21.67 23.84 9.37
CA PHE A 133 -21.51 22.44 9.03
C PHE A 133 -21.90 22.19 7.57
N ALA A 134 -20.93 21.86 6.72
CA ALA A 134 -21.21 21.38 5.38
C ALA A 134 -20.67 19.96 5.19
N HIS A 135 -21.51 19.06 4.67
CA HIS A 135 -21.06 17.78 4.11
C HIS A 135 -20.27 18.07 2.84
N GLY A 136 -18.95 18.07 2.99
CA GLY A 136 -18.12 18.87 2.12
C GLY A 136 -16.98 18.14 1.47
N ILE A 137 -16.57 16.96 1.95
CA ILE A 137 -15.41 16.25 1.40
C ILE A 137 -15.81 14.86 0.96
N ASN A 138 -15.70 14.63 -0.34
CA ASN A 138 -15.96 13.34 -0.97
C ASN A 138 -14.65 12.59 -1.22
N PHE A 139 -14.75 11.26 -1.26
CA PHE A 139 -13.69 10.42 -1.78
C PHE A 139 -13.51 10.74 -3.27
N SER A 140 -12.28 10.97 -3.69
CA SER A 140 -11.98 11.37 -5.07
C SER A 140 -11.35 10.21 -5.84
N ALA A 141 -11.06 10.43 -7.13
CA ALA A 141 -10.60 9.38 -8.03
C ALA A 141 -9.34 8.64 -7.52
N GLY A 142 -8.37 9.37 -6.96
CA GLY A 142 -7.17 8.77 -6.36
C GLY A 142 -7.51 7.88 -5.18
N GLY A 143 -8.45 8.28 -4.33
CA GLY A 143 -8.96 7.45 -3.25
C GLY A 143 -9.59 6.15 -3.75
N TYR A 144 -10.50 6.23 -4.73
CA TYR A 144 -11.15 5.03 -5.30
C TYR A 144 -10.15 4.08 -5.96
N LEU A 145 -9.15 4.62 -6.66
CA LEU A 145 -8.08 3.82 -7.25
C LEU A 145 -7.24 3.15 -6.17
N MET A 146 -6.83 3.88 -5.12
CA MET A 146 -6.13 3.30 -3.98
C MET A 146 -6.94 2.17 -3.33
N LEU A 147 -8.24 2.36 -3.10
CA LEU A 147 -9.11 1.32 -2.54
C LEU A 147 -9.16 0.07 -3.41
N THR A 148 -9.32 0.27 -4.72
CA THR A 148 -9.39 -0.82 -5.70
C THR A 148 -8.08 -1.62 -5.72
N PHE A 149 -6.93 -0.94 -5.77
CA PHE A 149 -5.65 -1.61 -5.78
C PHE A 149 -5.27 -2.21 -4.42
N ALA A 150 -5.72 -1.65 -3.31
CA ALA A 150 -5.60 -2.27 -2.00
C ALA A 150 -6.37 -3.60 -1.93
N LEU A 151 -7.56 -3.67 -2.54
CA LEU A 151 -8.30 -4.92 -2.68
C LEU A 151 -7.52 -5.95 -3.52
N VAL A 152 -6.94 -5.52 -4.64
CA VAL A 152 -6.07 -6.38 -5.47
C VAL A 152 -4.87 -6.90 -4.65
N THR A 153 -4.25 -6.05 -3.84
CA THR A 153 -3.17 -6.47 -2.94
C THR A 153 -3.62 -7.51 -1.92
N VAL A 154 -4.81 -7.34 -1.32
CA VAL A 154 -5.38 -8.31 -0.38
C VAL A 154 -5.62 -9.66 -1.06
N VAL A 155 -6.22 -9.65 -2.26
CA VAL A 155 -6.45 -10.87 -3.03
C VAL A 155 -5.12 -11.56 -3.36
N GLY A 156 -4.12 -10.80 -3.82
CA GLY A 156 -2.77 -11.32 -4.05
C GLY A 156 -2.16 -11.96 -2.80
N ALA A 157 -2.23 -11.28 -1.65
CA ALA A 157 -1.67 -11.74 -0.40
C ALA A 157 -2.37 -13.02 0.11
N LEU A 158 -3.69 -13.10 -0.03
CA LEU A 158 -4.46 -14.31 0.30
C LEU A 158 -4.09 -15.48 -0.60
N LEU A 159 -3.96 -15.25 -1.91
CA LEU A 159 -3.51 -16.29 -2.86
C LEU A 159 -2.10 -16.78 -2.52
N THR A 160 -1.19 -15.87 -2.13
CA THR A 160 0.16 -16.25 -1.67
C THR A 160 0.10 -17.06 -0.37
N LEU A 161 -0.76 -16.69 0.58
CA LEU A 161 -0.96 -17.44 1.83
C LEU A 161 -1.43 -18.88 1.59
N TYR A 162 -2.34 -19.09 0.63
CA TYR A 162 -2.83 -20.41 0.25
C TYR A 162 -1.97 -21.13 -0.81
N ASN A 163 -0.89 -20.51 -1.26
CA ASN A 163 -0.02 -21.02 -2.33
C ASN A 163 -0.78 -21.34 -3.64
N VAL A 164 -1.71 -20.46 -4.02
CA VAL A 164 -2.56 -20.59 -5.20
C VAL A 164 -2.06 -19.68 -6.31
N GLY A 165 -1.78 -20.25 -7.48
CA GLY A 165 -1.55 -19.49 -8.71
C GLY A 165 -0.43 -20.09 -9.58
N PRO A 166 -0.47 -19.84 -10.90
CA PRO A 166 0.59 -20.29 -11.78
C PRO A 166 1.87 -19.48 -11.53
N THR A 167 3.01 -20.14 -11.76
CA THR A 167 4.32 -19.50 -11.73
C THR A 167 4.53 -18.65 -12.96
N LEU A 168 4.91 -17.39 -12.74
CA LEU A 168 5.23 -16.44 -13.82
C LEU A 168 6.73 -16.44 -14.13
N LEU A 169 7.58 -16.36 -13.10
CA LEU A 169 9.02 -16.29 -13.28
C LEU A 169 9.75 -17.33 -12.42
N PRO A 170 10.61 -18.16 -13.02
CA PRO A 170 11.56 -18.96 -12.26
C PRO A 170 12.60 -18.04 -11.60
N ARG A 171 13.01 -18.37 -10.37
CA ARG A 171 13.98 -17.55 -9.64
C ARG A 171 15.31 -17.45 -10.39
N PRO A 172 15.99 -16.29 -10.36
CA PRO A 172 17.37 -16.20 -10.83
C PRO A 172 18.23 -17.14 -9.99
N LYS A 173 19.05 -18.00 -10.62
CA LYS A 173 20.13 -18.67 -9.89
C LYS A 173 21.04 -17.55 -9.40
N LEU A 174 21.01 -17.25 -8.10
CA LEU A 174 22.12 -16.53 -7.49
C LEU A 174 23.33 -17.42 -7.75
N VAL A 175 24.30 -16.91 -8.51
CA VAL A 175 25.59 -17.55 -8.67
C VAL A 175 26.10 -17.76 -7.25
N ASP A 176 26.17 -19.01 -6.81
CA ASP A 176 26.77 -19.34 -5.53
C ASP A 176 28.15 -18.66 -5.53
N SER A 177 28.32 -17.64 -4.69
CA SER A 177 29.62 -17.03 -4.46
C SER A 177 30.58 -18.17 -4.23
N ALA A 178 31.55 -18.30 -5.14
CA ALA A 178 32.41 -19.46 -5.29
C ALA A 178 32.79 -19.99 -3.91
N LYS A 179 32.44 -21.26 -3.63
CA LYS A 179 33.01 -21.99 -2.50
C LYS A 179 34.51 -21.67 -2.51
N PRO A 180 35.10 -21.13 -1.44
CA PRO A 180 36.54 -20.99 -1.38
C PRO A 180 37.09 -22.38 -1.65
N VAL A 181 37.82 -22.51 -2.78
CA VAL A 181 38.55 -23.73 -3.11
C VAL A 181 39.39 -23.99 -1.87
N ALA A 182 39.07 -25.05 -1.14
CA ALA A 182 39.85 -25.44 0.02
C ALA A 182 41.27 -25.61 -0.50
N THR A 183 42.15 -24.67 -0.15
CA THR A 183 43.58 -24.76 -0.40
C THR A 183 44.00 -26.06 0.26
N GLN A 184 44.22 -27.10 -0.54
CA GLN A 184 44.79 -28.34 -0.04
C GLN A 184 46.19 -27.96 0.44
N THR A 185 46.34 -27.80 1.76
CA THR A 185 47.65 -27.71 2.38
C THR A 185 48.33 -29.05 2.12
N PRO A 186 49.46 -29.09 1.38
CA PRO A 186 50.20 -30.33 1.23
C PRO A 186 50.63 -30.81 2.62
N SER A 187 50.25 -32.05 2.94
CA SER A 187 50.65 -32.71 4.18
C SER A 187 52.18 -32.86 4.17
N PRO A 188 52.92 -32.36 5.18
CA PRO A 188 54.34 -32.66 5.31
C PRO A 188 54.46 -34.07 5.90
N LEU A 189 54.73 -35.05 5.05
CA LEU A 189 55.16 -36.38 5.46
C LEU A 189 56.31 -36.82 4.57
N GLY A 190 57.42 -37.21 5.20
CA GLY A 190 58.54 -37.92 4.57
C GLY A 190 59.89 -37.33 4.94
#